data_AF-A0A1I2P2C3-F1
#
_entry.id   AF-A0A1I2P2C3-F1
#
_cell.length_a   1.000
_cell.length_b   1.000
_cell.length_c   1.000
_cell.angle_alpha   90.00
_cell.angle_beta   90.00
_cell.angle_gamma   90.00
#
_symmetry.space_group_name_H-M   'P 1'
#
loop_
_entity.id
_entity.type
_entity.pdbx_description
1 polymer ?
#
loop_
_entity_poly.entity_id
_entity_poly.type
_entity_poly.pdbx_seq_one_letter_code
_entity_poly.pdbx_strand_id
1 'polypeptide(L)' 'MDDAAAFRLARQIAESDPVLSVYAACEWDELNEDGQRWVAEIVRQAFALAMGGDRHG' A
#
# COMPACT_ATOMS: atom_id res chain seq x y z
N MET A 1 -6.84 6.99 -8.09
CA MET A 1 -7.15 6.69 -6.69
C MET A 1 -6.85 7.94 -5.87
N ASP A 2 -7.77 8.36 -5.03
CA ASP A 2 -7.54 9.47 -4.09
C ASP A 2 -6.77 9.01 -2.85
N ASP A 3 -6.32 9.95 -2.03
CA ASP A 3 -5.48 9.67 -0.86
C ASP A 3 -6.19 8.79 0.18
N ALA A 4 -7.48 9.03 0.42
CA ALA A 4 -8.24 8.27 1.40
C ALA A 4 -8.40 6.80 0.98
N ALA A 5 -8.63 6.55 -0.31
CA ALA A 5 -8.66 5.21 -0.87
C ALA A 5 -7.28 4.55 -0.83
N ALA A 6 -6.21 5.30 -1.12
CA ALA A 6 -4.84 4.80 -1.03
C ALA A 6 -4.49 4.35 0.39
N PHE A 7 -4.83 5.16 1.40
CA PHE A 7 -4.62 4.83 2.81
C PHE A 7 -5.37 3.58 3.25
N ARG A 8 -6.66 3.47 2.88
CA ARG A 8 -7.46 2.27 3.24
C ARG A 8 -6.88 1.01 2.62
N LEU A 9 -6.53 1.06 1.34
CA LEU A 9 -5.97 -0.10 0.64
C LEU A 9 -4.59 -0.46 1.18
N ALA A 10 -3.75 0.54 1.46
CA ALA A 10 -2.44 0.32 2.04
C ALA A 10 -2.51 -0.33 3.43
N ARG A 11 -3.42 0.13 4.30
CA ARG A 11 -3.66 -0.51 5.58
C ARG A 11 -4.09 -1.96 5.43
N GLN A 12 -5.06 -2.24 4.55
CA GLN A 12 -5.53 -3.61 4.31
C GLN A 12 -4.43 -4.54 3.79
N ILE A 13 -3.53 -4.04 2.94
CA ILE A 13 -2.38 -4.80 2.45
C ILE A 13 -1.38 -5.02 3.58
N ALA A 14 -1.02 -3.97 4.31
CA ALA A 14 -0.02 -4.02 5.38
C ALA A 14 -0.45 -4.97 6.52
N GLU A 15 -1.74 -4.99 6.85
CA GLU A 15 -2.29 -5.89 7.88
C GLU A 15 -2.71 -7.27 7.34
N SER A 16 -2.42 -7.59 6.08
CA SER A 16 -2.74 -8.92 5.56
C SER A 16 -1.83 -9.99 6.17
N ASP A 17 -2.37 -11.18 6.44
CA ASP A 17 -1.64 -12.30 7.03
C ASP A 17 -0.30 -12.58 6.33
N PRO A 18 -0.19 -12.60 4.98
CA PRO A 18 1.09 -12.82 4.32
C PRO A 18 2.09 -11.70 4.61
N VAL A 19 1.65 -10.44 4.74
CA VAL A 19 2.55 -9.31 4.99
C VAL A 19 3.09 -9.35 6.43
N LEU A 20 2.21 -9.55 7.41
CA LEU A 20 2.61 -9.62 8.81
C LEU A 20 3.43 -10.89 9.11
N SER A 21 2.98 -12.05 8.66
CA SER A 21 3.60 -13.33 9.04
C SER A 21 4.89 -13.65 8.25
N VAL A 22 4.95 -13.33 6.95
CA VAL A 22 6.09 -13.71 6.10
C VAL A 22 7.19 -12.68 6.17
N TYR A 23 6.85 -11.39 6.17
CA TYR A 23 7.84 -10.32 6.14
C TYR A 23 8.16 -9.74 7.52
N ALA A 24 7.53 -10.27 8.59
CA ALA A 24 7.64 -9.74 9.95
C ALA A 24 7.44 -8.22 9.98
N ALA A 25 6.50 -7.73 9.15
CA ALA A 25 6.18 -6.32 9.09
C ALA A 25 5.52 -5.88 10.40
N CYS A 26 5.78 -4.63 10.80
CA CYS A 26 5.04 -4.01 11.89
C CYS A 26 3.58 -3.75 11.49
N GLU A 27 2.70 -3.73 12.49
CA GLU A 27 1.29 -3.41 12.28
C GLU A 27 1.15 -1.97 11.78
N TRP A 28 0.08 -1.69 11.03
CA TRP A 28 -0.13 -0.37 10.44
C TRP A 28 -0.12 0.76 11.50
N ASP A 29 -0.73 0.51 12.65
CA ASP A 29 -0.83 1.49 13.74
C ASP A 29 0.49 1.66 14.52
N GLU A 30 1.50 0.80 14.27
CA GLU A 30 2.87 0.98 14.78
C GLU A 30 3.74 1.87 13.87
N LEU A 31 3.31 2.11 12.62
CA LEU A 31 3.94 3.09 11.76
C LEU A 31 3.57 4.50 12.23
N ASN A 32 4.55 5.42 12.18
CA ASN A 32 4.26 6.83 12.30
C ASN A 32 3.55 7.36 11.03
N GLU A 33 3.02 8.58 11.09
CA GLU A 33 2.27 9.17 9.98
C GLU A 33 3.05 9.18 8.66
N ASP A 34 4.36 9.43 8.70
CA ASP A 34 5.19 9.47 7.51
C ASP A 34 5.38 8.07 6.90
N GLY A 35 5.52 7.05 7.74
CA GLY A 35 5.54 5.64 7.33
C GLY A 35 4.22 5.24 6.66
N GLN A 36 3.10 5.64 7.25
CA GLN A 36 1.78 5.39 6.66
C GLN A 36 1.61 6.08 5.30
N ARG A 37 2.03 7.36 5.19
CA ARG A 37 2.02 8.11 3.90
C ARG A 37 2.90 7.44 2.85
N TRP A 38 4.08 6.98 3.24
CA TRP A 38 5.01 6.30 2.34
C TRP A 38 4.41 5.02 1.73
N VAL A 39 3.83 4.15 2.55
CA VAL A 39 3.20 2.91 2.07
C VAL A 39 1.96 3.21 1.21
N ALA A 40 1.13 4.18 1.62
CA ALA A 40 -0.02 4.61 0.82
C ALA A 40 0.38 5.09 -0.58
N GLU A 41 1.49 5.83 -0.67
CA GLU A 41 2.01 6.32 -1.93
C GLU A 41 2.54 5.20 -2.83
N ILE A 42 3.23 4.20 -2.27
CA ILE A 42 3.66 3.00 -3.02
C ILE A 42 2.45 2.29 -3.63
N VAL A 43 1.40 2.04 -2.83
CA VAL A 43 0.19 1.35 -3.29
C VAL A 43 -0.52 2.17 -4.37
N ARG A 44 -0.57 3.49 -4.23
CA ARG A 44 -1.14 4.40 -5.24
C ARG A 44 -0.41 4.34 -6.57
N GLN A 45 0.92 4.38 -6.54
CA GLN A 45 1.72 4.30 -7.75
C GLN A 45 1.63 2.91 -8.39
N ALA A 46 1.71 1.83 -7.60
CA ALA A 46 1.55 0.46 -8.10
C ALA A 46 0.20 0.26 -8.80
N PHE A 47 -0.89 0.75 -8.21
CA PHE A 47 -2.21 0.71 -8.83
C PHE A 47 -2.25 1.50 -10.15
N ALA A 48 -1.68 2.71 -10.18
CA ALA A 48 -1.63 3.52 -11.40
C ALA A 48 -0.82 2.85 -12.51
N LEU A 49 0.30 2.19 -12.17
CA LEU A 49 1.13 1.44 -13.12
C LEU A 49 0.41 0.20 -13.66
N ALA A 50 -0.26 -0.56 -12.79
CA ALA A 50 -1.03 -1.74 -13.21
C ALA A 50 -2.18 -1.37 -14.17
N MET A 51 -2.89 -0.27 -13.89
CA MET A 51 -3.97 0.23 -14.75
C MET A 51 -3.47 0.96 -16.01
N GLY A 52 -2.21 1.42 -16.00
CA GLY A 52 -1.57 2.11 -17.13
C GLY A 52 -0.77 1.20 -18.06
N GLY A 53 -0.51 -0.05 -17.64
CA GLY A 53 0.39 -1.01 -18.29
C GLY A 53 -0.12 -1.64 -19.59
N ASP A 54 -1.39 -1.46 -19.96
CA ASP A 54 -1.97 -1.99 -21.20
C ASP A 54 -1.58 -1.23 -22.48
N ARG A 55 -0.71 -0.20 -22.39
CA ARG A 55 -0.39 0.64 -23.56
C ARG A 55 0.85 0.23 -24.35
N HIS A 56 1.63 -0.76 -23.95
CA HIS A 56 2.81 -1.24 -24.70
C HIS A 56 2.95 -2.77 -24.59
N GLY A 57 1.97 -3.50 -25.14
CA GLY A 57 2.10 -4.92 -25.49
C GLY A 57 2.33 -5.09 -26.99
#